data_AF-A0A437NGJ7-F1
#
_entry.id   AF-A0A437NGJ7-F1
#
_cell.length_a   1.000
_cell.length_b   1.000
_cell.length_c   1.000
_cell.angle_alpha   90.00
_cell.angle_beta   90.00
_cell.angle_gamma   90.00
#
_symmetry.space_group_name_H-M   'P 1'
#
loop_
_entity.id
_entity.type
_entity.pdbx_description
1 polymer ?
#
loop_
_entity_poly.entity_id
_entity_poly.type
_entity_poly.pdbx_seq_one_letter_code
_entity_poly.pdbx_strand_id
1 'polypeptide(L)'
;LVACPGRLLDLAGQGKVDLAHVEILVLDEADRMLDMGFIPDVKKVLARLPSKRQNLLFSATFSKDITDLADKLLHNPERIEVTPPNTTVERIEQRVYRLPASHKRALLAHLITLGAWEQVLVFTRTKHGANRLAEYLEKQG
;
A
#
# COMPACT_ATOMS: atom_id res chain seq x y z
N LEU A 1 -10.77 -9.95 -14.51
CA LEU A 1 -10.46 -8.54 -14.82
C LEU A 1 -9.74 -7.94 -13.61
N VAL A 2 -8.66 -7.20 -13.81
CA VAL A 2 -7.94 -6.47 -12.75
C VAL A 2 -7.79 -5.02 -13.23
N ALA A 3 -8.16 -4.04 -12.40
CA ALA A 3 -8.16 -2.64 -12.79
C ALA A 3 -8.12 -1.69 -11.58
N CYS A 4 -7.56 -0.49 -11.77
CA CYS A 4 -7.74 0.62 -10.84
C CYS A 4 -9.17 1.20 -10.99
N PRO A 5 -9.80 1.69 -9.91
CA PRO A 5 -11.21 2.12 -9.92
C PRO A 5 -11.55 3.14 -11.02
N GLY A 6 -10.75 4.19 -11.18
CA GLY A 6 -10.98 5.23 -12.19
C GLY A 6 -10.98 4.67 -13.61
N ARG A 7 -9.97 3.87 -13.97
CA ARG A 7 -9.87 3.27 -15.31
C ARG A 7 -11.01 2.28 -15.60
N LEU A 8 -11.45 1.54 -14.58
CA LEU A 8 -12.57 0.61 -14.69
C LEU A 8 -13.88 1.36 -14.98
N LEU A 9 -14.14 2.47 -14.28
CA LEU A 9 -15.30 3.32 -14.52
C LEU A 9 -15.31 3.90 -15.93
N ASP A 10 -14.16 4.36 -16.43
CA ASP A 10 -14.06 4.90 -17.78
C ASP A 10 -14.43 3.84 -18.84
N LEU A 11 -13.93 2.62 -18.68
CA LEU A 11 -14.22 1.52 -19.61
C LEU A 11 -15.69 1.09 -19.54
N ALA A 12 -16.26 1.02 -18.34
CA ALA A 12 -17.67 0.73 -18.16
C ALA A 12 -18.57 1.86 -18.69
N GLY A 13 -18.13 3.12 -18.56
CA GLY A 13 -18.81 4.29 -19.13
C GLY A 13 -18.81 4.30 -20.66
N GLN A 14 -17.75 3.78 -21.29
CA GLN A 14 -17.64 3.61 -22.74
C GLN A 14 -18.37 2.36 -23.27
N GLY A 15 -19.02 1.57 -22.40
CA GLY A 15 -19.66 0.30 -22.79
C GLY A 15 -18.66 -0.79 -23.21
N LYS A 16 -17.37 -0.63 -22.91
CA LYS A 16 -16.32 -1.60 -23.26
C LYS A 16 -16.19 -2.75 -22.25
N VAL A 17 -16.74 -2.56 -21.06
CA VAL A 17 -16.78 -3.55 -19.99
C VAL A 17 -18.18 -3.54 -19.40
N ASP A 18 -18.80 -4.71 -19.38
CA ASP A 18 -20.05 -4.95 -18.65
C ASP A 18 -19.72 -5.58 -17.29
N LEU A 19 -20.30 -5.02 -16.24
CA LEU A 19 -20.11 -5.47 -14.86
C LEU A 19 -21.36 -6.21 -14.32
N ALA A 20 -22.42 -6.34 -15.11
CA ALA A 20 -23.70 -6.91 -14.69
C ALA A 20 -23.66 -8.39 -14.29
N HIS A 21 -22.58 -9.11 -14.63
CA HIS A 21 -22.39 -10.53 -14.31
C HIS A 21 -21.24 -10.78 -13.34
N VAL A 22 -20.77 -9.75 -12.62
CA VAL A 22 -19.71 -9.92 -11.62
C VAL A 22 -20.26 -10.61 -10.38
N GLU A 23 -19.75 -11.80 -10.11
CA GLU A 23 -20.10 -12.60 -8.92
C GLU A 23 -19.14 -12.37 -7.74
N ILE A 24 -17.90 -11.97 -8.02
CA ILE A 24 -16.84 -11.78 -7.03
C ILE A 24 -16.16 -10.42 -7.23
N LEU A 25 -16.10 -9.64 -6.16
CA LEU A 25 -15.31 -8.41 -6.09
C LEU A 25 -14.17 -8.59 -5.08
N VAL A 26 -12.98 -8.17 -5.47
CA VAL A 26 -11.82 -8.07 -4.60
C VAL A 26 -11.38 -6.61 -4.53
N LEU A 27 -11.31 -6.06 -3.31
CA LEU A 27 -10.63 -4.80 -3.02
C LEU A 27 -9.30 -5.12 -2.35
N ASP A 28 -8.21 -4.77 -3.01
CA ASP A 28 -6.85 -4.99 -2.52
C ASP A 28 -6.18 -3.64 -2.18
N GLU A 29 -5.31 -3.64 -1.18
CA GLU A 29 -4.71 -2.42 -0.57
C GLU A 29 -5.75 -1.31 -0.32
N ALA A 30 -6.84 -1.64 0.39
CA ALA A 30 -7.96 -0.72 0.57
C ALA A 30 -7.57 0.57 1.31
N ASP A 31 -6.64 0.50 2.24
CA ASP A 31 -6.03 1.66 2.91
C ASP A 31 -5.29 2.58 1.95
N ARG A 32 -4.52 2.02 1.03
CA ARG A 32 -3.88 2.82 -0.02
C ARG A 32 -4.89 3.48 -0.96
N MET A 33 -5.99 2.80 -1.26
CA MET A 33 -7.08 3.41 -2.05
C MET A 33 -7.72 4.62 -1.34
N LEU A 34 -7.81 4.61 0.00
CA LEU A 34 -8.19 5.80 0.79
C LEU A 34 -7.18 6.92 0.64
N ASP A 35 -5.89 6.61 0.83
CA ASP A 35 -4.80 7.60 0.77
C ASP A 35 -4.72 8.29 -0.59
N MET A 36 -5.05 7.56 -1.66
CA MET A 36 -5.12 8.08 -3.03
C MET A 36 -6.44 8.82 -3.34
N GLY A 37 -7.40 8.83 -2.42
CA GLY A 37 -8.69 9.48 -2.60
C GLY A 37 -9.65 8.74 -3.53
N PHE A 38 -9.49 7.42 -3.73
CA PHE A 38 -10.29 6.63 -4.67
C PHE A 38 -11.63 6.14 -4.13
N ILE A 39 -11.97 6.40 -2.86
CA ILE A 39 -13.26 5.98 -2.28
C ILE A 39 -14.48 6.41 -3.09
N PRO A 40 -14.59 7.65 -3.61
CA PRO A 40 -15.72 8.04 -4.45
C PRO A 40 -15.84 7.16 -5.70
N ASP A 41 -14.72 6.77 -6.29
CA ASP A 41 -14.71 5.94 -7.50
C ASP A 41 -15.03 4.48 -7.18
N VAL A 42 -14.50 3.93 -6.08
CA VAL A 42 -14.91 2.61 -5.59
C VAL A 42 -16.42 2.55 -5.39
N LYS A 43 -17.02 3.57 -4.74
CA LYS A 43 -18.48 3.65 -4.56
C LYS A 43 -19.25 3.64 -5.89
N LYS A 44 -18.77 4.34 -6.91
CA LYS A 44 -19.39 4.33 -8.26
C LYS A 44 -19.26 2.96 -8.92
N VAL A 45 -18.12 2.26 -8.74
CA VAL A 45 -17.96 0.89 -9.25
C VAL A 45 -18.98 -0.02 -8.59
N LEU A 46 -19.07 0.02 -7.25
CA LEU A 46 -20.02 -0.78 -6.48
C LEU A 46 -21.47 -0.59 -6.92
N ALA A 47 -21.86 0.65 -7.25
CA ALA A 47 -23.21 0.96 -7.75
C ALA A 47 -23.54 0.33 -9.11
N ARG A 48 -22.53 -0.08 -9.89
CA ARG A 48 -22.70 -0.78 -11.17
C ARG A 48 -22.61 -2.30 -11.04
N LEU A 49 -22.27 -2.82 -9.87
CA LEU A 49 -22.18 -4.26 -9.63
C LEU A 49 -23.54 -4.84 -9.23
N PRO A 50 -23.79 -6.14 -9.50
CA PRO A 50 -24.97 -6.84 -9.00
C PRO A 50 -25.06 -6.79 -7.48
N SER A 51 -26.27 -6.68 -6.94
CA SER A 51 -26.50 -6.64 -5.49
C SER A 51 -26.06 -7.91 -4.78
N LYS A 52 -26.31 -9.07 -5.41
CA LYS A 52 -25.89 -10.39 -4.93
C LYS A 52 -24.52 -10.72 -5.53
N ARG A 53 -23.49 -10.68 -4.69
CA ARG A 53 -22.10 -11.02 -5.02
C ARG A 53 -21.30 -11.31 -3.75
N GLN A 54 -20.18 -11.99 -3.89
CA GLN A 54 -19.18 -12.14 -2.83
C GLN A 54 -18.18 -10.99 -2.89
N ASN A 55 -17.86 -10.38 -1.74
CA ASN A 55 -16.88 -9.30 -1.64
C ASN A 55 -15.74 -9.77 -0.74
N LEU A 56 -14.50 -9.51 -1.16
CA LEU A 56 -13.28 -9.71 -0.39
C LEU A 56 -12.60 -8.34 -0.23
N LEU A 57 -12.12 -8.04 0.97
CA LEU A 57 -11.40 -6.80 1.28
C LEU A 57 -10.08 -7.17 1.94
N PHE A 58 -8.99 -6.71 1.34
CA PHE A 58 -7.63 -6.84 1.86
C PHE A 58 -7.09 -5.45 2.18
N SER A 59 -6.52 -5.30 3.36
CA SER A 59 -5.95 -4.05 3.84
C SER A 59 -4.83 -4.36 4.82
N ALA A 60 -3.73 -3.63 4.75
CA ALA A 60 -2.65 -3.76 5.73
C ALA A 60 -3.01 -3.08 7.06
N THR A 61 -3.85 -2.05 6.99
CA THR A 61 -4.32 -1.29 8.15
C THR A 61 -5.85 -1.21 8.20
N PHE A 62 -6.42 -1.21 9.41
CA PHE A 62 -7.86 -1.02 9.65
C PHE A 62 -8.09 0.29 10.39
N SER A 63 -7.95 1.40 9.65
CA SER A 63 -8.42 2.70 10.13
C SER A 63 -9.95 2.70 10.23
N LYS A 64 -10.53 3.69 10.91
CA LYS A 64 -11.99 3.84 11.01
C LYS A 64 -12.66 3.88 9.64
N ASP A 65 -12.06 4.57 8.67
CA ASP A 65 -12.60 4.68 7.31
C ASP A 65 -12.60 3.34 6.56
N ILE A 66 -11.60 2.48 6.81
CA ILE A 66 -11.58 1.11 6.27
C ILE A 66 -12.65 0.25 6.89
N THR A 67 -12.82 0.33 8.22
CA THR A 67 -13.88 -0.40 8.92
C THR A 67 -15.26 0.03 8.41
N ASP A 68 -15.51 1.35 8.27
CA ASP A 68 -16.75 1.89 7.74
C ASP A 68 -17.01 1.47 6.27
N LEU A 69 -15.93 1.30 5.48
CA LEU A 69 -16.02 0.77 4.12
C LEU A 69 -16.36 -0.72 4.13
N ALA A 70 -15.70 -1.50 4.99
CA ALA A 70 -15.91 -2.93 5.15
C ALA A 70 -17.35 -3.22 5.58
N ASP A 71 -17.88 -2.48 6.56
CA ASP A 71 -19.25 -2.65 7.08
C ASP A 71 -20.33 -2.38 6.03
N LYS A 72 -20.06 -1.46 5.08
CA LYS A 72 -20.98 -1.15 3.98
C LYS A 72 -20.87 -2.12 2.81
N LEU A 73 -19.68 -2.70 2.61
CA LEU A 73 -19.38 -3.53 1.47
C LEU A 73 -19.63 -5.02 1.74
N LEU A 74 -19.21 -5.49 2.91
CA LEU A 74 -19.21 -6.89 3.27
C LEU A 74 -20.52 -7.25 3.98
N HIS A 75 -21.00 -8.47 3.78
CA HIS A 75 -22.17 -9.00 4.47
C HIS A 75 -21.75 -10.16 5.36
N ASN A 76 -21.81 -9.96 6.68
CA ASN A 76 -21.35 -10.92 7.70
C ASN A 76 -19.96 -11.53 7.39
N PRO A 77 -18.90 -10.70 7.25
CA PRO A 77 -17.60 -11.19 6.84
C PRO A 77 -16.92 -12.03 7.91
N GLU A 78 -16.22 -13.06 7.47
CA GLU A 78 -15.19 -13.70 8.28
C GLU A 78 -13.95 -12.81 8.30
N ARG A 79 -13.50 -12.42 9.49
CA ARG A 79 -12.36 -11.51 9.67
C ARG A 79 -11.12 -12.32 10.04
N ILE A 80 -10.13 -12.30 9.16
CA ILE A 80 -8.83 -12.96 9.37
C ILE A 80 -7.78 -11.88 9.58
N GLU A 81 -7.21 -11.82 10.78
CA GLU A 81 -6.17 -10.85 11.12
C GLU A 81 -4.89 -11.56 11.56
N VAL A 82 -3.78 -11.19 10.93
CA VAL A 82 -2.46 -11.71 11.29
C VAL A 82 -1.80 -10.69 12.23
N THR A 83 -2.05 -10.83 13.54
CA THR A 83 -1.39 -10.10 14.67
C THR A 83 -1.99 -8.71 15.03
N PRO A 84 -2.02 -8.31 16.31
CA PRO A 84 -2.55 -7.00 16.71
C PRO A 84 -1.69 -5.81 16.22
N PRO A 85 -2.31 -4.71 15.78
CA PRO A 85 -1.63 -3.55 15.17
C PRO A 85 -0.62 -2.82 16.08
N ASN A 86 -0.69 -3.01 17.39
CA ASN A 86 0.10 -2.21 18.35
C ASN A 86 1.47 -2.79 18.72
N THR A 87 1.88 -3.94 18.18
CA THR A 87 3.14 -4.59 18.61
C THR A 87 4.37 -4.27 17.77
N THR A 88 4.23 -3.65 16.60
CA THR A 88 5.36 -3.35 15.71
C THR A 88 6.17 -2.15 16.21
N VAL A 89 5.54 -1.05 16.62
CA VAL A 89 6.26 0.18 17.00
C VAL A 89 7.09 0.02 18.27
N GLU A 90 6.57 -0.68 19.29
CA GLU A 90 7.33 -0.94 20.54
C GLU A 90 8.54 -1.86 20.33
N ARG A 91 8.56 -2.63 19.24
CA ARG A 91 9.65 -3.56 18.91
C ARG A 91 10.69 -2.97 17.95
N ILE A 92 10.44 -1.80 17.35
CA ILE A 92 11.37 -1.18 16.40
C ILE A 92 12.29 -0.23 17.16
N GLU A 93 13.57 -0.58 17.20
CA GLU A 93 14.61 0.34 17.67
C GLU A 93 14.79 1.48 16.66
N GLN A 94 14.61 2.72 17.11
CA GLN A 94 14.72 3.92 16.27
C GLN A 94 15.92 4.76 16.71
N ARG A 95 16.77 5.15 15.75
CA ARG A 95 17.94 6.00 15.97
C ARG A 95 17.93 7.19 15.02
N VAL A 96 18.32 8.36 15.53
CA VAL A 96 18.39 9.61 14.75
C VAL A 96 19.81 10.16 14.77
N TYR A 97 20.38 10.39 13.59
CA TYR A 97 21.71 10.98 13.42
C TYR A 97 21.61 12.39 12.85
N ARG A 98 22.20 13.38 13.53
CA ARG A 98 22.30 14.77 13.04
C ARG A 98 23.66 14.96 12.38
N LEU A 99 23.66 15.26 11.08
CA LEU A 99 24.88 15.42 10.29
C LEU A 99 24.65 16.29 9.04
N PRO A 100 25.71 16.90 8.47
CA PRO A 100 25.67 17.53 7.16
C PRO A 100 25.21 16.56 6.07
N ALA A 101 24.49 17.07 5.07
CA ALA A 101 23.92 16.24 4.00
C ALA A 101 24.99 15.48 3.19
N SER A 102 26.18 16.07 3.04
CA SER A 102 27.33 15.45 2.36
C SER A 102 27.77 14.13 3.00
N HIS A 103 27.62 13.98 4.32
CA HIS A 103 28.11 12.83 5.08
C HIS A 103 27.10 11.69 5.18
N LYS A 104 25.84 11.88 4.76
CA LYS A 104 24.78 10.87 4.90
C LYS A 104 25.12 9.53 4.23
N ARG A 105 25.73 9.57 3.05
CA ARG A 105 26.05 8.36 2.26
C ARG A 105 27.17 7.56 2.91
N ALA A 106 28.22 8.24 3.36
CA ALA A 106 29.33 7.61 4.05
C ALA A 106 28.89 7.00 5.39
N LEU A 107 28.05 7.71 6.16
CA LEU A 107 27.48 7.17 7.39
C LEU A 107 26.63 5.92 7.13
N LEU A 108 25.77 5.94 6.10
CA LEU A 108 24.95 4.79 5.75
C LEU A 108 25.80 3.56 5.43
N ALA A 109 26.82 3.72 4.57
CA ALA A 109 27.74 2.63 4.24
C ALA A 109 28.41 2.08 5.51
N HIS A 110 28.92 2.97 6.36
CA HIS A 110 29.51 2.61 7.64
C HIS A 110 28.55 1.82 8.55
N LEU A 111 27.29 2.24 8.66
CA LEU A 111 26.28 1.55 9.47
C LEU A 111 25.94 0.17 8.93
N ILE A 112 25.80 0.02 7.61
CA ILE A 112 25.54 -1.27 6.95
C ILE A 112 26.69 -2.24 7.23
N THR A 113 27.93 -1.79 7.03
CA THR A 113 29.12 -2.63 7.26
C THR A 113 29.29 -2.98 8.74
N LEU A 114 29.18 -2.00 9.64
CA LEU A 114 29.35 -2.21 11.08
C LEU A 114 28.25 -3.11 11.65
N GLY A 115 27.02 -2.96 11.17
CA GLY A 115 25.87 -3.76 11.57
C GLY A 115 25.79 -5.13 10.89
N ALA A 116 26.65 -5.41 9.90
CA ALA A 116 26.61 -6.60 9.05
C ALA A 116 25.21 -6.86 8.47
N TRP A 117 24.54 -5.81 8.00
CA TRP A 117 23.17 -5.92 7.50
C TRP A 117 23.14 -6.41 6.05
N GLU A 118 22.46 -7.52 5.79
CA GLU A 118 22.39 -8.12 4.44
C GLU A 118 21.19 -7.63 3.60
N GLN A 119 20.04 -7.38 4.24
CA GLN A 119 18.81 -6.95 3.56
C GLN A 119 18.31 -5.64 4.18
N VAL A 120 18.66 -4.52 3.56
CA VAL A 120 18.35 -3.17 4.06
C VAL A 120 17.51 -2.40 3.06
N LEU A 121 16.37 -1.87 3.50
CA LEU A 121 15.55 -0.95 2.70
C LEU A 121 15.90 0.50 3.04
N VAL A 122 16.41 1.24 2.06
CA VAL A 122 16.82 2.64 2.24
C VAL A 122 15.91 3.57 1.46
N PHE A 123 15.17 4.41 2.19
CA PHE A 123 14.31 5.42 1.59
C PHE A 123 15.07 6.72 1.31
N THR A 124 14.94 7.23 0.08
CA THR A 124 15.45 8.55 -0.31
C THR A 124 14.34 9.39 -0.93
N ARG A 125 14.48 10.72 -0.88
CA ARG A 125 13.43 11.64 -1.34
C ARG A 125 13.22 11.62 -2.86
N THR A 126 14.26 11.37 -3.65
CA THR A 126 14.20 11.49 -5.12
C THR A 126 14.82 10.27 -5.79
N LYS A 127 14.28 9.90 -6.97
CA LYS A 127 14.82 8.82 -7.80
C LYS A 127 16.30 9.01 -8.13
N HIS A 128 16.71 10.22 -8.52
CA HIS A 128 18.12 10.52 -8.78
C HIS A 128 18.99 10.36 -7.54
N GLY A 129 18.47 10.69 -6.34
CA GLY A 129 19.15 10.45 -5.08
C GLY A 129 19.33 8.96 -4.78
N ALA A 130 18.30 8.15 -5.03
CA ALA A 130 18.35 6.70 -4.89
C ALA A 130 19.42 6.08 -5.80
N ASN A 131 19.43 6.43 -7.09
CA ASN A 131 20.40 5.88 -8.05
C ASN A 131 21.85 6.22 -7.65
N ARG A 132 22.12 7.49 -7.31
CA ARG A 132 23.45 7.93 -6.86
C ARG A 132 23.89 7.26 -5.55
N LEU A 133 22.93 6.87 -4.70
CA LEU A 133 23.22 6.16 -3.47
C LEU A 133 23.55 4.70 -3.76
N ALA A 134 22.77 4.04 -4.62
CA ALA A 134 23.02 2.67 -5.05
C ALA A 134 24.42 2.54 -5.69
N GLU A 135 24.74 3.40 -6.67
CA GLU A 135 26.07 3.44 -7.31
C GLU A 135 27.21 3.70 -6.31
N TYR A 136 26.96 4.47 -5.25
CA TYR A 136 27.95 4.72 -4.21
C TYR A 136 28.17 3.48 -3.34
N LEU A 137 27.09 2.78 -2.97
CA LEU A 137 27.16 1.57 -2.16
C LEU A 137 27.81 0.41 -2.92
N GLU A 138 27.45 0.18 -4.19
CA GLU A 138 28.07 -0.85 -5.04
C GLU A 138 29.59 -0.68 -5.20
N LYS A 139 30.09 0.57 -5.14
CA LYS A 139 31.53 0.86 -5.18
C LYS A 139 32.25 0.57 -3.87
N GLN A 140 31.51 0.46 -2.76
CA GLN A 140 32.06 0.17 -1.43
C GLN A 140 32.07 -1.33 -1.10
N GLY A 141 31.35 -2.16 -1.89
CA GLY A 141 31.21 -3.60 -1.71
C GLY A 141 29.75 -4.02 -1.79
#